data_AF-A0A351TRS5-F1
#
_entry.id   AF-A0A351TRS5-F1
#
_cell.length_a   1.000
_cell.length_b   1.000
_cell.length_c   1.000
_cell.angle_alpha   90.00
_cell.angle_beta   90.00
_cell.angle_gamma   90.00
#
_symmetry.space_group_name_H-M   'P 1'
#
loop_
_entity.id
_entity.type
_entity.pdbx_description
1 polymer ?
#
loop_
_entity_poly.entity_id
_entity_poly.type
_entity_poly.pdbx_seq_one_letter_code
_entity_poly.pdbx_strand_id
1 'polypeptide(L)'
;MKKPTQKRSINFTAETLETLDKLAARNHTTASELVRGYVEKGLSIEGNKEDIDFIARIIRQELTAVYHVDEIKAIADHDTDRIAKMLMKIGKINGAMFFLLIKVFMNLANEGSEDDFDRMISEAVRLGVDYMQKKDFQINSFLQDTENLRRLADKL
;
A
#
# COMPACT_ATOMS: atom_id res chain seq x y z
N MET A 1 22.91 49.20 12.42
CA MET A 1 22.59 50.29 11.47
C MET A 1 21.21 50.02 10.87
N LYS A 2 20.29 51.00 10.83
CA LYS A 2 19.00 50.83 10.13
C LYS A 2 19.26 50.68 8.63
N LYS A 3 18.68 49.66 7.99
CA LYS A 3 18.77 49.47 6.53
C LYS A 3 18.10 50.67 5.83
N PRO A 4 18.67 51.19 4.72
CA PRO A 4 18.06 52.30 3.99
C PRO A 4 16.70 51.88 3.43
N THR A 5 15.68 52.74 3.62
CA THR A 5 14.32 52.51 3.11
C THR A 5 14.07 53.33 1.85
N GLN A 6 13.47 52.70 0.83
CA GLN A 6 13.09 53.38 -0.42
C GLN A 6 11.57 53.30 -0.63
N LYS A 7 10.94 54.43 -1.00
CA LYS A 7 9.50 54.48 -1.33
C LYS A 7 9.27 54.03 -2.78
N ARG A 8 8.27 53.17 -2.96
CA ARG A 8 7.76 52.72 -4.27
C ARG A 8 6.23 52.84 -4.26
N SER A 9 5.66 53.29 -5.38
CA SER A 9 4.20 53.33 -5.55
C SER A 9 3.74 52.05 -6.24
N ILE A 10 2.70 51.42 -5.70
CA ILE A 10 2.08 50.21 -6.26
C ILE A 10 0.57 50.41 -6.27
N ASN A 11 -0.10 49.84 -7.28
CA ASN A 11 -1.54 49.94 -7.43
C ASN A 11 -2.22 48.74 -6.77
N PHE A 12 -3.30 49.01 -6.05
CA PHE A 12 -4.20 48.00 -5.50
C PHE A 12 -5.61 48.26 -6.05
N THR A 13 -6.44 47.22 -6.10
CA THR A 13 -7.87 47.42 -6.36
C THR A 13 -8.50 48.17 -5.19
N ALA A 14 -9.58 48.92 -5.46
CA ALA A 14 -10.28 49.68 -4.43
C ALA A 14 -10.77 48.78 -3.26
N GLU A 15 -11.27 47.59 -3.59
CA GLU A 15 -11.69 46.57 -2.62
C GLU A 15 -10.54 46.09 -1.72
N THR A 16 -9.35 45.89 -2.30
CA THR A 16 -8.17 45.45 -1.54
C THR A 16 -7.68 46.55 -0.60
N LEU A 17 -7.71 47.82 -1.03
CA LEU A 17 -7.38 48.95 -0.16
C LEU A 17 -8.34 49.05 1.02
N GLU A 18 -9.65 48.96 0.76
CA GLU A 18 -10.66 49.00 1.81
C GLU A 18 -10.46 47.88 2.85
N THR A 19 -10.11 46.68 2.36
CA THR A 19 -9.79 45.53 3.22
C THR A 19 -8.54 45.77 4.05
N LEU A 20 -7.47 46.30 3.44
CA LEU A 20 -6.22 46.62 4.13
C LEU A 20 -6.42 47.69 5.21
N ASP A 21 -7.23 48.71 4.93
CA ASP A 21 -7.54 49.79 5.88
C ASP A 21 -8.35 49.27 7.09
N LYS A 22 -9.35 48.42 6.83
CA LYS A 22 -10.11 47.73 7.91
C LYS A 22 -9.18 46.86 8.77
N LEU A 23 -8.25 46.13 8.15
CA LEU A 23 -7.30 45.28 8.86
C LEU A 23 -6.29 46.10 9.67
N ALA A 24 -5.80 47.20 9.10
CA ALA A 24 -4.86 48.11 9.75
C ALA A 24 -5.50 48.76 10.99
N ALA A 25 -6.77 49.20 10.88
CA ALA A 25 -7.54 49.73 11.99
C ALA A 25 -7.73 48.68 13.12
N ARG A 26 -8.08 47.44 12.76
CA ARG A 26 -8.20 46.33 13.72
C ARG A 26 -6.89 46.00 14.44
N ASN A 27 -5.77 46.06 13.73
CA ASN A 27 -4.45 45.70 14.25
C ASN A 27 -3.71 46.89 14.87
N HIS A 28 -4.38 48.04 15.04
CA HIS A 28 -3.79 49.29 15.56
C HIS A 28 -2.49 49.68 14.85
N THR A 29 -2.46 49.55 13.53
CA THR A 29 -1.29 49.81 12.68
C THR A 29 -1.68 50.61 11.44
N THR A 30 -0.69 50.94 10.60
CA THR A 30 -0.90 51.60 9.32
C THR A 30 -1.00 50.58 8.19
N ALA A 31 -1.78 50.89 7.15
CA ALA A 31 -1.83 50.06 5.93
C ALA A 31 -0.42 49.86 5.33
N SER A 32 0.46 50.87 5.45
CA SER A 32 1.85 50.79 5.00
C SER A 32 2.69 49.77 5.78
N GLU A 33 2.56 49.70 7.11
CA GLU A 33 3.26 48.68 7.92
C GLU A 33 2.69 47.29 7.68
N LEU A 34 1.37 47.19 7.54
CA LEU A 34 0.68 45.94 7.25
C LEU A 34 1.14 45.35 5.90
N VAL A 35 1.16 46.17 4.85
CA VAL A 35 1.67 45.79 3.52
C VAL A 35 3.14 45.39 3.59
N ARG A 36 3.99 46.16 4.30
CA ARG A 36 5.41 45.82 4.45
C ARG A 36 5.60 44.46 5.13
N GLY A 37 4.85 44.21 6.21
CA GLY A 37 4.89 42.94 6.93
C GLY A 37 4.43 41.75 6.07
N TYR A 38 3.39 41.94 5.23
CA TYR A 38 2.97 40.89 4.30
C TYR A 38 3.98 40.64 3.18
N VAL A 39 4.60 41.70 2.64
CA VAL A 39 5.65 41.55 1.63
C VAL A 39 6.87 40.82 2.21
N GLU A 40 7.33 41.19 3.40
CA GLU A 40 8.45 40.50 4.08
C GLU A 40 8.14 39.02 4.34
N LYS A 41 6.93 38.70 4.81
CA LYS A 41 6.48 37.32 5.01
C LYS A 41 6.38 36.55 3.70
N GLY A 42 5.81 37.16 2.66
CA GLY A 42 5.68 36.53 1.33
C GLY A 42 7.04 36.22 0.71
N LEU A 43 7.97 37.18 0.75
CA LEU A 43 9.34 37.00 0.24
C LEU A 43 10.10 35.94 1.04
N SER A 44 9.91 35.86 2.36
CA SER A 44 10.53 34.82 3.18
C SER A 44 9.96 33.42 2.88
N ILE A 45 8.66 33.29 2.64
CA ILE A 45 8.04 32.00 2.29
C ILE A 45 8.53 31.51 0.93
N GLU A 46 8.57 32.38 -0.08
CA GLU A 46 9.06 32.01 -1.42
C GLU A 46 10.55 31.63 -1.39
N GLY A 47 11.39 32.39 -0.68
CA GLY A 47 12.81 32.01 -0.50
C GLY A 47 12.98 30.65 0.20
N ASN A 48 12.19 30.37 1.25
CA ASN A 48 12.24 29.07 1.93
C ASN A 48 11.75 27.92 1.03
N LYS A 49 10.76 28.14 0.15
CA LYS A 49 10.32 27.13 -0.83
C LYS A 49 11.42 26.82 -1.84
N GLU A 50 12.08 27.86 -2.37
CA GLU A 50 13.21 27.69 -3.28
C GLU A 50 14.34 26.87 -2.64
N ASP A 51 14.66 27.13 -1.36
CA ASP A 51 15.65 26.36 -0.60
C ASP A 51 15.22 24.90 -0.39
N ILE A 52 13.95 24.65 -0.04
CA ILE A 52 13.41 23.28 0.12
C ILE A 52 13.49 22.52 -1.20
N ASP A 53 13.08 23.13 -2.30
CA ASP A 53 13.12 22.50 -3.63
C ASP A 53 14.55 22.21 -4.08
N PHE A 54 15.49 23.12 -3.78
CA PHE A 54 16.91 22.94 -4.04
C PHE A 54 17.47 21.75 -3.25
N ILE A 55 17.22 21.69 -1.95
CA ILE A 55 17.65 20.58 -1.08
C ILE A 55 17.01 19.26 -1.51
N ALA A 56 15.71 19.25 -1.78
CA ALA A 56 14.98 18.06 -2.23
C ALA A 56 15.50 17.54 -3.58
N ARG A 57 15.97 18.43 -4.46
CA ARG A 57 16.63 18.03 -5.72
C ARG A 57 17.98 17.38 -5.46
N ILE A 58 18.82 17.96 -4.59
CA ILE A 58 20.12 17.35 -4.21
C ILE A 58 19.90 15.97 -3.61
N ILE A 59 18.98 15.84 -2.64
CA ILE A 59 18.66 14.56 -2.01
C ILE A 59 18.22 13.53 -3.05
N ARG A 60 17.30 13.89 -3.98
CA ARG A 60 16.86 12.98 -5.04
C ARG A 60 18.00 12.56 -5.97
N GLN A 61 18.88 13.49 -6.33
CA GLN A 61 20.05 13.20 -7.16
C GLN A 61 21.00 12.23 -6.46
N GLU A 62 21.37 12.49 -5.22
CA GLU A 62 22.23 11.61 -4.43
C GLU A 62 21.59 10.24 -4.21
N LEU A 63 20.30 10.19 -3.87
CA LEU A 63 19.59 8.93 -3.69
C LEU A 63 19.58 8.09 -4.98
N THR A 64 19.36 8.73 -6.13
CA THR A 64 19.34 8.05 -7.44
C THR A 64 20.74 7.66 -7.91
N ALA A 65 21.77 8.43 -7.54
CA ALA A 65 23.15 8.13 -7.86
C ALA A 65 23.70 6.95 -7.03
N VAL A 66 23.31 6.85 -5.75
CA VAL A 66 23.75 5.78 -4.84
C VAL A 66 22.90 4.52 -5.01
N TYR A 67 21.59 4.67 -5.18
CA TYR A 67 20.68 3.56 -5.42
C TYR A 67 20.25 3.59 -6.88
N HIS A 68 20.87 2.74 -7.69
CA HIS A 68 20.35 2.42 -9.00
C HIS A 68 19.01 1.69 -8.80
N VAL A 69 17.92 2.44 -8.88
CA VAL A 69 16.54 1.94 -8.68
C VAL A 69 16.27 0.71 -9.57
N ASP A 70 16.89 0.67 -10.74
CA ASP A 70 16.84 -0.46 -11.67
C ASP A 70 17.49 -1.74 -11.11
N GLU A 71 18.55 -1.63 -10.30
CA GLU A 71 19.19 -2.78 -9.64
C GLU A 71 18.32 -3.32 -8.50
N ILE A 72 17.72 -2.42 -7.69
CA ILE A 72 16.78 -2.83 -6.63
C ILE A 72 15.60 -3.56 -7.25
N LYS A 73 15.06 -3.02 -8.35
CA LYS A 73 13.97 -3.62 -9.09
C LYS A 73 14.37 -4.97 -9.68
N ALA A 74 15.56 -5.08 -10.27
CA ALA A 74 16.06 -6.35 -10.81
C ALA A 74 16.19 -7.44 -9.74
N ILE A 75 16.66 -7.09 -8.54
CA ILE A 75 16.72 -8.03 -7.40
C ILE A 75 15.32 -8.46 -6.97
N ALA A 76 14.40 -7.49 -6.79
CA ALA A 76 13.02 -7.77 -6.42
C ALA A 76 12.29 -8.65 -7.45
N ASP A 77 12.49 -8.36 -8.74
CA ASP A 77 11.91 -9.12 -9.85
C ASP A 77 12.49 -10.54 -9.92
N HIS A 78 13.80 -10.69 -9.73
CA HIS A 78 14.47 -11.99 -9.67
C HIS A 78 13.92 -12.88 -8.55
N ASP A 79 13.79 -12.32 -7.34
CA ASP A 79 13.29 -13.08 -6.19
C ASP A 79 11.81 -13.42 -6.35
N THR A 80 11.03 -12.52 -6.93
CA THR A 80 9.62 -12.76 -7.25
C THR A 80 9.46 -13.90 -8.27
N ASP A 81 10.25 -13.91 -9.35
CA ASP A 81 10.24 -14.98 -10.35
C ASP A 81 10.66 -16.33 -9.75
N ARG A 82 11.68 -16.34 -8.89
CA ARG A 82 12.11 -17.55 -8.18
C ARG A 82 11.00 -18.10 -7.29
N ILE A 83 10.33 -17.24 -6.51
CA ILE A 83 9.22 -17.64 -5.64
C ILE A 83 8.07 -18.19 -6.49
N ALA A 84 7.71 -17.53 -7.59
CA ALA A 84 6.68 -18.00 -8.50
C ALA A 84 7.00 -19.40 -9.06
N LYS A 85 8.24 -19.63 -9.52
CA LYS A 85 8.70 -20.95 -9.99
C LYS A 85 8.64 -22.01 -8.89
N MET A 86 8.97 -21.66 -7.65
CA MET A 86 8.89 -22.59 -6.52
C MET A 86 7.44 -22.94 -6.19
N LEU A 87 6.53 -21.95 -6.15
CA LEU A 87 5.10 -22.17 -5.97
C LEU A 87 4.51 -23.07 -7.06
N MET A 88 4.91 -22.88 -8.32
CA MET A 88 4.50 -23.76 -9.42
C MET A 88 4.97 -25.21 -9.22
N LYS A 89 6.20 -25.42 -8.72
CA LYS A 89 6.71 -26.77 -8.39
C LYS A 89 5.89 -27.41 -7.27
N ILE A 90 5.59 -26.66 -6.20
CA ILE A 90 4.74 -27.13 -5.10
C ILE A 90 3.34 -27.49 -5.60
N GLY A 91 2.74 -26.63 -6.44
CA GLY A 91 1.43 -26.91 -7.06
C GLY A 91 1.40 -28.21 -7.86
N LYS A 92 2.45 -28.48 -8.67
CA LYS A 92 2.58 -29.76 -9.40
C LYS A 92 2.69 -30.96 -8.47
N ILE A 93 3.49 -30.85 -7.40
CA ILE A 93 3.65 -31.92 -6.40
C ILE A 93 2.32 -32.18 -5.67
N ASN A 94 1.61 -31.12 -5.26
CA ASN A 94 0.31 -31.24 -4.60
C ASN A 94 -0.74 -31.91 -5.51
N GLY A 95 -0.80 -31.53 -6.79
CA GLY A 95 -1.67 -32.19 -7.75
C GLY A 95 -1.32 -33.67 -7.95
N ALA A 96 -0.02 -34.00 -8.05
CA ALA A 96 0.42 -35.39 -8.15
C ALA A 96 0.06 -36.20 -6.89
N MET A 97 0.23 -35.64 -5.69
CA MET A 97 -0.18 -36.27 -4.44
C MET A 97 -1.70 -36.49 -4.38
N PHE A 98 -2.50 -35.52 -4.83
CA PHE A 98 -3.95 -35.64 -4.90
C PHE A 98 -4.37 -36.84 -5.77
N PHE A 99 -3.89 -36.91 -7.02
CA PHE A 99 -4.23 -38.02 -7.91
C PHE A 99 -3.64 -39.37 -7.47
N LEU A 100 -2.47 -39.38 -6.84
CA LEU A 100 -1.91 -40.59 -6.25
C LEU A 100 -2.80 -41.11 -5.12
N LEU A 101 -3.29 -40.22 -4.25
CA LEU A 101 -4.18 -40.57 -3.15
C LEU A 101 -5.51 -41.13 -3.67
N ILE A 102 -6.10 -40.52 -4.70
CA ILE A 102 -7.28 -41.06 -5.41
C ILE A 102 -7.00 -42.48 -5.88
N LYS A 103 -5.88 -42.70 -6.59
CA LYS A 103 -5.52 -44.02 -7.12
C LYS A 103 -5.30 -45.06 -6.01
N VAL A 104 -4.67 -44.67 -4.90
CA VAL A 104 -4.49 -45.53 -3.73
C VAL A 104 -5.84 -45.89 -3.12
N PHE A 105 -6.76 -44.93 -2.96
CA PHE A 105 -8.09 -45.21 -2.44
C PHE A 105 -8.90 -46.10 -3.37
N MET A 106 -8.90 -45.87 -4.69
CA MET A 106 -9.57 -46.77 -5.65
C MET A 106 -9.03 -48.20 -5.59
N ASN A 107 -7.73 -48.37 -5.34
CA ASN A 107 -7.10 -49.69 -5.25
C ASN A 107 -7.30 -50.37 -3.89
N LEU A 108 -7.53 -49.61 -2.81
CA LEU A 108 -7.80 -50.13 -1.46
C LEU A 108 -9.30 -50.36 -1.21
N ALA A 109 -10.15 -49.55 -1.82
CA ALA A 109 -11.60 -49.64 -1.76
C ALA A 109 -12.07 -50.79 -2.66
N ASN A 110 -11.81 -52.02 -2.22
CA ASN A 110 -12.33 -53.22 -2.88
C ASN A 110 -13.84 -53.46 -2.58
N GLU A 111 -14.52 -52.50 -1.90
CA GLU A 111 -15.85 -52.68 -1.31
C GLU A 111 -16.85 -51.51 -1.52
N GLY A 112 -16.43 -50.39 -2.14
CA GLY A 112 -17.31 -49.23 -2.41
C GLY A 112 -17.80 -49.18 -3.87
N SER A 113 -18.98 -48.63 -4.12
CA SER A 113 -19.43 -48.35 -5.49
C SER A 113 -18.65 -47.15 -6.08
N GLU A 114 -18.50 -47.11 -7.41
CA GLU A 114 -17.88 -45.96 -8.12
C GLU A 114 -18.58 -44.64 -7.75
N ASP A 115 -19.91 -44.66 -7.56
CA ASP A 115 -20.73 -43.52 -7.14
C ASP A 115 -20.40 -43.02 -5.73
N ASP A 116 -20.13 -43.93 -4.76
CA ASP A 116 -19.73 -43.53 -3.41
C ASP A 116 -18.37 -42.85 -3.42
N PHE A 117 -17.44 -43.37 -4.24
CA PHE A 117 -16.12 -42.76 -4.41
C PHE A 117 -16.21 -41.37 -5.04
N ASP A 118 -17.03 -41.19 -6.08
CA ASP A 118 -17.26 -39.89 -6.71
C ASP A 118 -17.88 -38.86 -5.76
N ARG A 119 -18.77 -39.31 -4.85
CA ARG A 119 -19.32 -38.46 -3.78
C ARG A 119 -18.22 -38.02 -2.82
N MET A 120 -17.37 -38.94 -2.34
CA MET A 120 -16.25 -38.62 -1.44
C MET A 120 -15.31 -37.58 -2.04
N ILE A 121 -14.92 -37.76 -3.31
CA ILE A 121 -14.05 -36.82 -4.02
C ILE A 121 -14.71 -35.45 -4.14
N SER A 122 -15.98 -35.41 -4.53
CA SER A 122 -16.73 -34.16 -4.69
C SER A 122 -16.83 -33.38 -3.38
N GLU A 123 -17.09 -34.07 -2.27
CA GLU A 123 -17.18 -33.44 -0.95
C GLU A 123 -15.82 -32.95 -0.44
N ALA A 124 -14.75 -33.74 -0.63
CA ALA A 124 -13.39 -33.35 -0.27
C ALA A 124 -12.93 -32.10 -1.06
N VAL A 125 -13.22 -32.05 -2.37
CA VAL A 125 -12.92 -30.87 -3.21
C VAL A 125 -13.72 -29.66 -2.74
N ARG A 126 -15.01 -29.82 -2.43
CA ARG A 126 -15.86 -28.72 -1.91
C ARG A 126 -15.31 -28.15 -0.61
N LEU A 127 -14.88 -29.00 0.33
CA LEU A 127 -14.25 -28.57 1.58
C LEU A 127 -12.93 -27.84 1.34
N GLY A 128 -12.12 -28.33 0.40
CA GLY A 128 -10.88 -27.66 -0.03
C GLY A 128 -11.14 -26.24 -0.57
N VAL A 129 -12.16 -26.07 -1.41
CA VAL A 129 -12.55 -24.75 -1.97
C VAL A 129 -13.06 -23.83 -0.87
N ASP A 130 -13.96 -24.30 0.01
CA ASP A 130 -14.47 -23.50 1.12
C ASP A 130 -13.34 -23.07 2.07
N TYR A 131 -12.38 -23.95 2.35
CA TYR A 131 -11.19 -23.61 3.13
C TYR A 131 -10.36 -22.50 2.47
N MET A 132 -10.09 -22.60 1.17
CA MET A 132 -9.31 -21.58 0.42
C MET A 132 -9.98 -20.20 0.37
N GLN A 133 -11.31 -20.13 0.51
CA GLN A 133 -12.05 -18.86 0.51
C GLN A 133 -12.05 -18.17 1.89
N LYS A 134 -11.62 -18.82 2.96
CA LYS A 134 -11.58 -18.25 4.32
C LYS A 134 -10.44 -17.24 4.46
N LYS A 135 -10.67 -16.20 5.28
CA LYS A 135 -9.63 -15.24 5.65
C LYS A 135 -8.68 -15.84 6.69
N ASP A 136 -7.43 -15.36 6.76
CA ASP A 136 -6.38 -15.89 7.66
C ASP A 136 -6.83 -16.09 9.12
N PHE A 137 -7.52 -15.12 9.71
CA PHE A 137 -7.99 -15.24 11.11
C PHE A 137 -9.05 -16.34 11.29
N GLN A 138 -9.83 -16.62 10.25
CA GLN A 138 -10.83 -17.69 10.24
C GLN A 138 -10.19 -19.05 10.03
N ILE A 139 -9.09 -19.13 9.27
CA ILE A 139 -8.32 -20.37 9.06
C ILE A 139 -7.73 -20.84 10.39
N ASN A 140 -7.10 -19.96 11.16
CA ASN A 140 -6.50 -20.33 12.44
C ASN A 140 -7.55 -20.84 13.44
N SER A 141 -8.70 -20.15 13.53
CA SER A 141 -9.81 -20.61 14.37
C SER A 141 -10.42 -21.93 13.89
N PHE A 142 -10.51 -22.13 12.57
CA PHE A 142 -11.03 -23.36 11.97
C PHE A 142 -10.12 -24.57 12.22
N LEU A 143 -8.80 -24.39 12.10
CA LEU A 143 -7.82 -25.47 12.33
C LEU A 143 -7.69 -25.86 13.81
N GLN A 144 -7.99 -24.95 14.73
CA GLN A 144 -7.98 -25.21 16.17
C GLN A 144 -9.26 -25.89 16.67
N ASP A 145 -10.35 -25.83 15.90
CA ASP A 145 -11.62 -26.47 16.22
C ASP A 145 -11.62 -27.95 15.79
N THR A 146 -10.91 -28.77 16.57
CA THR A 146 -10.74 -30.21 16.30
C THR A 146 -12.06 -30.99 16.30
N GLU A 147 -13.09 -30.51 17.01
CA GLU A 147 -14.41 -31.15 17.05
C GLU A 147 -15.16 -30.96 15.73
N ASN A 148 -15.14 -29.74 15.19
CA ASN A 148 -15.72 -29.46 13.89
C ASN A 148 -14.96 -30.17 12.77
N LEU A 149 -13.62 -30.24 12.84
CA LEU A 149 -12.81 -30.99 11.88
C LEU A 149 -13.17 -32.48 11.85
N ARG A 150 -13.34 -33.12 13.01
CA ARG A 150 -13.75 -34.54 13.07
C ARG A 150 -15.15 -34.73 12.47
N ARG A 151 -16.10 -33.87 12.83
CA ARG A 151 -17.48 -33.94 12.31
C ARG A 151 -17.55 -33.71 10.79
N LEU A 152 -16.64 -32.92 10.23
CA LEU A 152 -16.53 -32.73 8.78
C LEU A 152 -15.92 -33.95 8.09
N ALA A 153 -14.92 -34.59 8.72
CA ALA A 153 -14.33 -35.82 8.21
C ALA A 153 -15.32 -36.99 8.22
N ASP A 154 -16.18 -37.11 9.24
CA ASP A 154 -17.20 -38.19 9.33
C ASP A 154 -18.29 -38.11 8.25
N LYS A 155 -18.34 -37.02 7.46
CA LYS A 155 -19.30 -36.83 6.36
C LYS A 155 -18.74 -37.23 5.00
N LEU A 156 -17.42 -37.41 4.90
CA LEU A 156 -16.71 -37.92 3.73
C LEU A 156 -16.81 -39.43 3.71
#